data_AF-A0A2N6AJ74-F1
#
_entry.id   AF-A0A2N6AJ74-F1
#
_cell.length_a   1.000
_cell.length_b   1.000
_cell.length_c   1.000
_cell.angle_alpha   90.00
_cell.angle_beta   90.00
_cell.angle_gamma   90.00
#
_symmetry.space_group_name_H-M   'P 1'
#
loop_
_entity.id
_entity.type
_entity.pdbx_description
1 polymer ?
#
loop_
_entity_poly.entity_id
_entity_poly.type
_entity_poly.pdbx_seq_one_letter_code
_entity_poly.pdbx_strand_id
1 'polypeptide(L)'
;MSNAYFKVPEPINEPIKAYAPGSAEKAELKAKMAELKAQVIEVPVIIGGEEVRTGDTADMVIPHEHGHKLGTYHRAGEKEVLMAVEAALEAQKAWAVMPWEQRVAIFLKAADLLAGPW
;
A
#
# COMPACT_ATOMS: atom_id res chain seq x y z
N MET A 1 6.34 -17.45 -25.98
CA MET A 1 5.40 -16.41 -26.45
C MET A 1 4.02 -17.01 -26.49
N SER A 2 3.03 -16.37 -25.84
CA SER A 2 1.62 -16.77 -25.95
C SER A 2 1.09 -16.28 -27.31
N ASN A 3 0.35 -17.12 -28.03
CA ASN A 3 -0.31 -16.73 -29.27
C ASN A 3 -1.80 -16.46 -28.99
N ALA A 4 -2.08 -15.33 -28.34
CA ALA A 4 -3.42 -14.93 -27.93
C ALA A 4 -3.57 -13.39 -27.96
N TYR A 5 -4.81 -12.93 -28.14
CA TYR A 5 -5.18 -11.52 -27.97
C TYR A 5 -5.74 -11.30 -26.56
N PHE A 6 -4.97 -10.68 -25.68
CA PHE A 6 -5.41 -10.36 -24.33
C PHE A 6 -6.28 -9.09 -24.34
N LYS A 7 -7.41 -9.14 -23.63
CA LYS A 7 -8.30 -7.99 -23.39
C LYS A 7 -8.30 -7.65 -21.91
N VAL A 8 -8.09 -6.38 -21.59
CA VAL A 8 -8.26 -5.85 -20.23
C VAL A 8 -9.75 -5.59 -20.01
N PRO A 9 -10.31 -5.86 -18.81
CA PRO A 9 -11.66 -5.46 -18.46
C PRO A 9 -11.87 -3.96 -18.69
N GLU A 10 -13.06 -3.58 -19.14
CA GLU A 10 -13.41 -2.17 -19.30
C GLU A 10 -13.48 -1.50 -17.92
N PRO A 11 -12.74 -0.40 -17.69
CA PRO A 11 -12.73 0.25 -16.39
C PRO A 11 -14.04 0.98 -16.16
N ILE A 12 -14.66 0.73 -15.01
CA ILE A 12 -15.77 1.52 -14.48
C ILE A 12 -15.33 2.21 -13.20
N ASN A 13 -15.91 3.37 -12.89
CA ASN A 13 -15.62 4.05 -11.64
C ASN A 13 -16.13 3.22 -10.44
N GLU A 14 -15.30 3.10 -9.41
CA GLU A 14 -15.68 2.43 -8.17
C GLU A 14 -16.85 3.17 -7.49
N PRO A 15 -17.94 2.49 -7.12
CA PRO A 15 -19.08 3.12 -6.47
C PRO A 15 -18.72 3.78 -5.14
N ILE A 16 -19.19 5.01 -4.93
CA ILE A 16 -19.01 5.71 -3.65
C ILE A 16 -20.01 5.15 -2.63
N LYS A 17 -19.50 4.57 -1.54
CA LYS A 17 -20.32 4.11 -0.42
C LYS A 17 -20.91 5.30 0.36
N ALA A 18 -22.16 5.15 0.82
CA ALA A 18 -22.90 6.24 1.45
C ALA A 18 -22.60 6.45 2.95
N TYR A 19 -22.17 5.39 3.66
CA TYR A 19 -21.90 5.44 5.11
C TYR A 19 -23.08 5.99 5.94
N ALA A 20 -24.30 5.65 5.52
CA ALA A 20 -25.53 6.07 6.14
C ALA A 20 -25.67 5.52 7.58
N PRO A 21 -26.46 6.15 8.46
CA PRO A 21 -26.75 5.58 9.78
C PRO A 21 -27.25 4.13 9.68
N GLY A 22 -26.61 3.21 10.39
CA GLY A 22 -26.95 1.78 10.41
C GLY A 22 -26.41 0.94 9.25
N SER A 23 -25.67 1.53 8.29
CA SER A 23 -25.11 0.76 7.18
C SER A 23 -23.92 -0.10 7.59
N ALA A 24 -23.71 -1.22 6.89
CA ALA A 24 -22.66 -2.19 7.20
C ALA A 24 -21.26 -1.58 7.03
N GLU A 25 -21.04 -0.84 5.94
CA GLU A 25 -19.75 -0.20 5.65
C GLU A 25 -19.36 0.86 6.70
N LYS A 26 -20.35 1.49 7.36
CA LYS A 26 -20.10 2.42 8.46
C LYS A 26 -19.69 1.68 9.72
N ALA A 27 -20.28 0.52 9.98
CA ALA A 27 -19.91 -0.33 11.10
C ALA A 27 -18.48 -0.87 10.93
N GLU A 28 -18.14 -1.37 9.74
CA GLU A 28 -16.79 -1.83 9.37
C GLU A 28 -15.75 -0.71 9.52
N LEU A 29 -16.04 0.49 8.99
CA LEU A 29 -15.14 1.65 9.12
C LEU A 29 -14.88 2.02 10.59
N LYS A 30 -15.93 2.04 11.41
CA LYS A 30 -15.79 2.34 12.84
C LYS A 30 -14.99 1.26 13.57
N ALA A 31 -15.23 0.00 13.26
CA ALA A 31 -14.47 -1.12 13.83
C ALA A 31 -12.98 -1.00 13.48
N LYS A 32 -12.65 -0.77 12.20
CA LYS A 32 -11.26 -0.63 11.77
C LYS A 32 -10.59 0.61 12.35
N MET A 33 -11.31 1.73 12.47
CA MET A 33 -10.77 2.93 13.11
C MET A 33 -10.45 2.69 14.60
N ALA A 34 -11.31 1.98 15.33
CA ALA A 34 -11.05 1.61 16.71
C ALA A 34 -9.87 0.64 16.85
N GLU A 35 -9.78 -0.35 15.95
CA GLU A 35 -8.67 -1.30 15.89
C GLU A 35 -7.32 -0.58 15.66
N LEU A 36 -7.24 0.29 14.64
CA LEU A 36 -6.01 1.00 14.30
C LEU A 36 -5.61 2.01 15.38
N LYS A 37 -6.57 2.70 16.02
CA LYS A 37 -6.29 3.58 17.17
C LYS A 37 -5.80 2.83 18.41
N ALA A 38 -6.09 1.52 18.53
CA ALA A 38 -5.65 0.72 19.67
C ALA A 38 -4.21 0.20 19.52
N GLN A 39 -3.59 0.38 18.35
CA GLN A 39 -2.28 -0.12 18.01
C GLN A 39 -1.28 1.03 17.88
N VAL A 40 -0.01 0.74 18.20
CA VAL A 40 1.12 1.61 17.87
C VAL A 40 2.05 0.80 16.97
N ILE A 41 2.09 1.16 15.70
CA ILE A 41 2.86 0.40 14.69
C ILE A 41 4.24 1.02 14.47
N GLU A 42 5.20 0.18 14.08
CA GLU A 42 6.49 0.63 13.57
C GLU A 42 6.50 0.43 12.05
N VAL A 43 6.82 1.49 11.31
CA VAL A 43 6.84 1.47 9.83
C VAL A 43 8.30 1.54 9.36
N PRO A 44 8.87 0.42 8.86
CA PRO A 44 10.21 0.42 8.29
C PRO A 44 10.23 1.05 6.89
N VAL A 45 11.42 1.34 6.38
CA VAL A 45 11.61 1.60 4.95
C VAL A 45 11.63 0.25 4.24
N ILE A 46 10.90 0.10 3.13
CA ILE A 46 10.95 -1.15 2.33
C ILE A 46 11.86 -0.94 1.13
N ILE A 47 12.94 -1.72 1.03
CA ILE A 47 13.93 -1.62 -0.05
C ILE A 47 14.15 -3.00 -0.65
N GLY A 48 13.90 -3.16 -1.95
CA GLY A 48 14.09 -4.45 -2.63
C GLY A 48 13.20 -5.59 -2.11
N GLY A 49 12.11 -5.27 -1.39
CA GLY A 49 11.24 -6.25 -0.75
C GLY A 49 11.58 -6.54 0.72
N GLU A 50 12.65 -5.94 1.26
CA GLU A 50 13.11 -6.16 2.63
C GLU A 50 12.82 -4.96 3.55
N GLU A 51 12.58 -5.24 4.83
CA GLU A 51 12.43 -4.20 5.86
C GLU A 51 13.79 -3.64 6.28
N VAL A 52 13.95 -2.32 6.17
CA VAL A 52 15.12 -1.57 6.62
C VAL A 52 14.74 -0.65 7.77
N ARG A 53 15.29 -0.95 8.96
CA ARG A 53 15.16 -0.14 10.17
C ARG A 53 16.39 0.75 10.33
N THR A 54 16.22 2.05 10.11
CA THR A 54 17.32 3.03 10.13
C THR A 54 17.71 3.51 11.53
N GLY A 55 16.87 3.27 12.54
CA GLY A 55 16.98 3.85 13.88
C GLY A 55 16.65 5.36 13.95
N ASP A 56 16.84 6.11 12.86
CA ASP A 56 16.34 7.48 12.74
C ASP A 56 14.82 7.47 12.54
N THR A 57 14.08 7.94 13.53
CA THR A 57 12.64 7.74 13.62
C THR A 57 11.88 9.02 13.91
N ALA A 58 10.62 9.05 13.44
CA ALA A 58 9.68 10.12 13.76
C ALA A 58 8.28 9.55 14.01
N ASP A 59 7.48 10.28 14.78
CA ASP A 59 6.15 9.84 15.19
C ASP A 59 5.08 10.18 14.16
N MET A 60 4.15 9.25 13.98
CA MET A 60 2.89 9.45 13.26
C MET A 60 1.80 9.70 14.28
N VAL A 61 1.20 10.87 14.23
CA VAL A 61 0.12 11.28 15.15
C VAL A 61 -1.15 11.58 14.39
N ILE A 62 -2.28 11.52 15.08
CA ILE A 62 -3.57 11.91 14.51
C ILE A 62 -3.63 13.46 14.40
N PRO A 63 -3.81 14.06 13.21
CA PRO A 63 -3.78 15.53 13.09
C PRO A 63 -4.85 16.27 13.90
N HIS A 64 -6.04 15.66 14.06
CA HIS A 64 -7.14 16.20 14.86
C HIS A 64 -7.09 15.78 16.35
N GLU A 65 -6.12 14.97 16.74
CA GLU A 65 -5.93 14.43 18.10
C GLU A 65 -4.42 14.22 18.33
N HIS A 66 -3.64 15.30 18.30
CA HIS A 66 -2.16 15.25 18.25
C HIS A 66 -1.50 14.56 19.46
N GLY A 67 -2.24 14.37 20.57
CA GLY A 67 -1.77 13.58 21.72
C GLY A 67 -1.84 12.07 21.49
N HIS A 68 -2.50 11.62 20.42
CA HIS A 68 -2.63 10.21 20.07
C HIS A 68 -1.61 9.81 19.01
N LYS A 69 -0.71 8.89 19.39
CA LYS A 69 0.33 8.33 18.54
C LYS A 69 -0.17 7.05 17.86
N LEU A 70 -0.19 7.04 16.53
CA LEU A 70 -0.52 5.86 15.72
C LEU A 70 0.68 4.94 15.50
N GLY A 71 1.88 5.50 15.56
CA GLY A 71 3.08 4.74 15.28
C GLY A 71 4.33 5.59 15.19
N THR A 72 5.41 4.92 14.80
CA THR A 72 6.71 5.52 14.52
C THR A 72 7.18 5.00 13.18
N TYR A 73 7.77 5.85 12.34
CA TYR A 73 8.32 5.45 11.06
C TYR A 73 9.81 5.73 10.98
N HIS A 74 10.52 4.90 10.22
CA HIS A 74 11.93 5.08 9.92
C HIS A 74 12.12 6.07 8.78
N ARG A 75 13.01 7.04 8.99
CA ARG A 75 13.42 8.00 7.97
C ARG A 75 14.64 7.46 7.23
N ALA A 76 14.58 7.50 5.90
CA ALA A 76 15.68 7.09 5.04
C ALA A 76 16.75 8.20 4.96
N GLY A 77 18.02 7.82 5.14
CA GLY A 77 19.17 8.68 4.87
C GLY A 77 19.74 8.44 3.47
N GLU A 78 20.89 9.06 3.18
CA GLU A 78 21.59 8.93 1.90
C GLU A 78 21.90 7.47 1.55
N LYS A 79 22.35 6.69 2.54
CA LYS A 79 22.66 5.26 2.37
C LYS A 79 21.44 4.47 1.90
N GLU A 80 20.30 4.63 2.58
CA GLU A 80 19.07 3.92 2.23
C GLU A 80 18.54 4.33 0.85
N VAL A 81 18.70 5.61 0.48
CA VAL A 81 18.34 6.09 -0.86
C VAL A 81 19.20 5.42 -1.92
N LEU A 82 20.52 5.30 -1.74
CA LEU A 82 21.40 4.60 -2.67
C LEU A 82 21.02 3.10 -2.79
N MET A 83 20.75 2.44 -1.67
CA MET A 83 20.25 1.05 -1.65
C MET A 83 18.95 0.91 -2.45
N ALA A 84 18.03 1.86 -2.31
CA ALA A 84 16.76 1.87 -3.03
C ALA A 84 16.95 2.06 -4.54
N VAL A 85 17.87 2.94 -4.95
CA VAL A 85 18.22 3.15 -6.36
C VAL A 85 18.80 1.87 -6.98
N GLU A 86 19.76 1.23 -6.30
CA GLU A 86 20.37 -0.02 -6.77
C GLU A 86 19.33 -1.14 -6.90
N ALA A 87 18.49 -1.32 -5.87
CA ALA A 87 17.43 -2.33 -5.88
C ALA A 87 16.41 -2.09 -7.00
N ALA A 88 16.03 -0.83 -7.25
CA ALA A 88 15.11 -0.47 -8.32
C ALA A 88 15.72 -0.73 -9.72
N LEU A 89 17.00 -0.39 -9.93
CA LEU A 89 17.71 -0.65 -11.18
C LEU A 89 17.87 -2.15 -11.45
N GLU A 90 18.09 -2.95 -10.41
CA GLU A 90 18.16 -4.41 -10.58
C GLU A 90 16.78 -5.00 -10.93
N ALA A 91 15.73 -4.62 -10.18
CA ALA A 91 14.36 -5.09 -10.43
C ALA A 91 13.82 -4.66 -11.80
N GLN A 92 14.26 -3.51 -12.31
CA GLN A 92 13.87 -3.00 -13.63
C GLN A 92 14.15 -4.00 -14.76
N LYS A 93 15.25 -4.76 -14.68
CA LYS A 93 15.63 -5.74 -15.73
C LYS A 93 14.55 -6.80 -15.92
N ALA A 94 14.06 -7.38 -14.81
CA ALA A 94 13.01 -8.39 -14.83
C ALA A 94 11.63 -7.78 -15.10
N TRP A 95 11.33 -6.63 -14.49
CA TRP A 95 10.04 -5.95 -14.66
C TRP A 95 9.80 -5.50 -16.10
N ALA A 96 10.83 -4.97 -16.78
CA ALA A 96 10.70 -4.44 -18.13
C ALA A 96 10.43 -5.53 -19.18
N VAL A 97 10.97 -6.74 -18.98
CA VAL A 97 10.75 -7.89 -19.87
C VAL A 97 9.49 -8.69 -19.54
N MET A 98 8.84 -8.39 -18.40
CA MET A 98 7.59 -9.01 -18.02
C MET A 98 6.49 -8.69 -19.06
N PRO A 99 5.74 -9.71 -19.55
CA PRO A 99 4.60 -9.48 -20.43
C PRO A 99 3.65 -8.43 -19.85
N TRP A 100 3.17 -7.52 -20.69
CA TRP A 100 2.39 -6.37 -20.23
C TRP A 100 1.12 -6.81 -19.50
N GLU A 101 0.52 -7.92 -19.92
CA GLU A 101 -0.69 -8.48 -19.31
C GLU A 101 -0.45 -8.95 -17.87
N GLN A 102 0.74 -9.47 -17.57
CA GLN A 102 1.12 -9.84 -16.21
C GLN A 102 1.35 -8.61 -15.32
N ARG A 103 1.96 -7.56 -15.88
CA ARG A 103 2.10 -6.28 -15.18
C ARG A 103 0.75 -5.67 -14.85
N VAL A 104 -0.20 -5.68 -15.79
CA VAL A 104 -1.57 -5.21 -15.58
C VAL A 104 -2.30 -6.05 -14.54
N ALA A 105 -2.13 -7.38 -14.55
CA ALA A 105 -2.78 -8.26 -13.58
C ALA A 105 -2.45 -7.92 -12.12
N ILE A 106 -1.23 -7.43 -11.83
CA ILE A 106 -0.85 -6.97 -10.48
C ILE A 106 -1.73 -5.80 -10.03
N PHE A 107 -1.95 -4.81 -10.90
CA PHE A 107 -2.76 -3.64 -10.58
C PHE A 107 -4.26 -3.97 -10.50
N LEU A 108 -4.76 -4.85 -11.38
CA LEU A 108 -6.14 -5.32 -11.31
C LEU A 108 -6.39 -6.06 -9.99
N LYS A 109 -5.46 -6.94 -9.59
CA LYS A 109 -5.58 -7.62 -8.30
C LYS A 109 -5.51 -6.65 -7.12
N ALA A 110 -4.67 -5.62 -7.19
CA ALA A 110 -4.60 -4.58 -6.17
C ALA A 110 -5.91 -3.76 -6.09
N ALA A 111 -6.54 -3.46 -7.23
CA ALA A 111 -7.84 -2.79 -7.28
C ALA A 111 -8.94 -3.64 -6.64
N ASP A 112 -9.02 -4.94 -6.97
CA ASP A 112 -9.98 -5.86 -6.35
C ASP A 112 -9.79 -5.96 -4.83
N LEU A 113 -8.53 -6.06 -4.37
CA LEU A 113 -8.23 -6.09 -2.93
C LEU A 113 -8.64 -4.80 -2.22
N LEU A 114 -8.57 -3.65 -2.90
CA LEU A 114 -8.97 -2.36 -2.34
C LEU A 114 -10.50 -2.17 -2.36
N ALA A 115 -11.21 -2.69 -3.37
CA ALA A 115 -12.67 -2.67 -3.45
C ALA A 115 -13.31 -3.64 -2.44
N GLY A 116 -12.65 -4.77 -2.19
CA GLY A 116 -13.00 -5.82 -1.21
C GLY A 116 -13.40 -7.16 -1.86
N PRO A 117 -13.51 -8.24 -1.06
CA PRO A 117 -13.20 -8.33 0.37
C PRO A 117 -11.69 -8.50 0.62
N TRP A 118 -11.22 -7.92 1.74
CA TRP A 118 -9.89 -8.13 2.29
C TRP A 118 -9.97 -9.12 3.46
#